data_AF-K7WT52-F1
#
_entry.id   AF-K7WT52-F1
#
_cell.length_a   1.000
_cell.length_b   1.000
_cell.length_c   1.000
_cell.angle_alpha   90.00
_cell.angle_beta   90.00
_cell.angle_gamma   90.00
#
_symmetry.space_group_name_H-M   'P 1'
#
loop_
_entity.id
_entity.type
_entity.pdbx_description
1 polymer ?
#
loop_
_entity_poly.entity_id
_entity_poly.type
_entity_poly.pdbx_seq_one_letter_code
_entity_poly.pdbx_strand_id
1 'polypeptide(L)' 'MERINYSQIIQDILSNHSTNDIANGTEIQLLFDTQRHHYQVLNIGWKQQIRTYGVRKLVLILKRTIL' A
#
# COMPACT_ATOMS: atom_id res chain seq x y z
N MET A 1 -3.15 -5.62 -28.99
CA MET A 1 -3.81 -5.56 -27.68
C MET A 1 -2.80 -5.07 -26.66
N GLU A 2 -2.99 -3.88 -26.13
CA GLU A 2 -2.26 -3.47 -24.92
C GLU A 2 -2.58 -4.46 -23.80
N ARG A 3 -1.53 -4.98 -23.17
CA ARG A 3 -1.70 -5.80 -21.97
C ARG A 3 -2.01 -4.87 -20.81
N ILE A 4 -3.04 -5.20 -20.03
CA ILE A 4 -3.40 -4.45 -18.82
C ILE A 4 -2.20 -4.45 -17.87
N ASN A 5 -1.75 -3.26 -17.48
CA ASN A 5 -0.67 -3.08 -16.50
C ASN A 5 -1.24 -3.10 -15.08
N TYR A 6 -1.43 -4.30 -14.53
CA TYR A 6 -1.94 -4.49 -13.17
C TYR A 6 -1.09 -3.77 -12.12
N SER A 7 0.24 -3.74 -12.30
CA SER A 7 1.15 -3.03 -11.40
C SER A 7 0.82 -1.54 -11.32
N GLN A 8 0.51 -0.90 -12.44
CA GLN A 8 0.14 0.53 -12.46
C GLN A 8 -1.21 0.73 -11.77
N ILE A 9 -2.21 -0.07 -12.12
CA ILE A 9 -3.56 0.01 -11.55
C ILE A 9 -3.52 -0.14 -10.02
N ILE A 10 -2.76 -1.11 -9.50
CA ILE A 10 -2.63 -1.34 -8.06
C ILE A 10 -1.96 -0.14 -7.38
N GLN A 11 -0.87 0.39 -7.95
CA GLN A 11 -0.18 1.56 -7.40
C GLN A 11 -1.10 2.79 -7.36
N ASP A 12 -1.88 3.03 -8.42
CA ASP A 12 -2.81 4.16 -8.48
C ASP A 12 -3.93 4.02 -7.43
N ILE A 13 -4.51 2.83 -7.30
CA ILE A 13 -5.54 2.53 -6.29
C ILE A 13 -4.98 2.76 -4.88
N LEU A 14 -3.83 2.17 -4.56
CA LEU A 14 -3.25 2.27 -3.21
C LEU A 14 -2.84 3.70 -2.88
N SER A 15 -2.26 4.42 -3.85
CA SER A 15 -1.89 5.84 -3.70
C SER A 15 -3.13 6.70 -3.43
N ASN A 16 -4.17 6.58 -4.26
CA ASN A 16 -5.40 7.36 -4.08
C ASN A 16 -6.06 7.11 -2.73
N HIS A 17 -6.12 5.85 -2.28
CA HIS A 17 -6.67 5.51 -0.97
C HIS A 17 -5.85 6.04 0.20
N SER A 18 -4.53 6.16 0.06
CA SER A 18 -3.66 6.65 1.14
C SER A 18 -3.76 8.16 1.38
N THR A 19 -4.19 8.93 0.38
CA THR A 19 -4.31 10.40 0.45
C THR A 19 -5.36 10.90 1.45
N ASN A 20 -6.35 10.06 1.79
CA ASN A 20 -7.46 10.43 2.67
C ASN A 20 -7.24 10.05 4.14
N ASP A 21 -6.12 9.40 4.49
CA ASP A 21 -5.84 9.02 5.87
C ASP A 21 -5.31 10.24 6.65
N ILE A 22 -6.11 10.75 7.59
CA ILE A 22 -5.73 11.86 8.45
C ILE A 22 -4.64 11.38 9.42
N ALA A 23 -3.46 12.00 9.31
CA ALA A 23 -2.27 11.72 10.11
C ALA A 23 -2.43 12.19 11.56
N ASN A 24 -3.18 11.46 12.38
CA ASN A 24 -3.27 11.70 13.83
C ASN A 24 -2.05 11.11 14.57
N GLY A 25 -0.86 11.67 14.29
CA GLY A 25 0.42 11.21 14.85
C GLY A 25 1.01 9.99 14.14
N THR A 26 0.41 9.55 13.03
CA THR A 26 0.89 8.44 12.22
C THR A 26 1.01 8.83 10.76
N GLU A 27 1.95 8.22 10.07
CA GLU A 27 2.25 8.40 8.66
C GLU A 27 1.84 7.17 7.86
N ILE A 28 1.34 7.40 6.65
CA ILE A 28 1.13 6.33 5.68
C ILE A 28 2.35 6.24 4.77
N GLN A 29 2.93 5.04 4.69
CA GLN A 29 4.02 4.73 3.76
C GLN A 29 3.54 3.72 2.71
N LEU A 30 3.82 4.04 1.44
CA LEU A 30 3.56 3.17 0.31
C LEU A 30 4.84 2.42 -0.04
N LEU A 31 4.79 1.08 -0.04
CA LEU A 31 5.91 0.23 -0.39
C LEU A 31 5.54 -0.60 -1.61
N PHE A 32 6.14 -0.29 -2.74
CA PHE A 32 5.89 -0.96 -4.02
C PHE A 32 7.15 -1.70 -4.48
N ASP A 33 7.11 -3.02 -4.37
CA ASP A 33 8.10 -3.91 -4.97
C ASP A 33 7.50 -4.48 -6.27
N THR A 34 7.75 -3.77 -7.37
CA THR A 34 7.25 -4.14 -8.69
C THR A 34 7.96 -5.37 -9.26
N GLN A 35 9.17 -5.69 -8.79
CA GLN A 35 9.93 -6.86 -9.23
C GLN A 35 9.35 -8.15 -8.66
N ARG A 36 8.91 -8.12 -7.40
CA ARG A 36 8.29 -9.26 -6.70
C ARG A 36 6.76 -9.20 -6.70
N HIS A 37 6.19 -8.13 -7.24
CA HIS A 37 4.76 -7.85 -7.27
C HIS A 37 4.11 -7.78 -5.88
N HIS A 38 4.80 -7.14 -4.94
CA HIS A 38 4.30 -6.90 -3.59
C HIS A 38 4.00 -5.42 -3.41
N TYR A 39 2.78 -5.11 -2.99
CA TYR A 39 2.34 -3.73 -2.81
C TYR A 39 1.71 -3.58 -1.43
N GLN A 40 2.22 -2.64 -0.64
CA GLN A 40 1.82 -2.47 0.76
C GLN A 40 1.54 -1.02 1.09
N VAL A 41 0.55 -0.84 1.97
CA VAL A 41 0.24 0.42 2.64
C VAL A 41 0.48 0.22 4.12
N LEU A 42 1.53 0.83 4.63
CA LEU A 42 1.94 0.75 6.02
C LEU A 42 1.48 2.00 6.77
N ASN A 43 0.91 1.81 7.96
CA ASN A 43 0.68 2.91 8.89
C ASN A 43 1.72 2.84 10.02
N ILE A 44 2.52 3.89 10.15
CA ILE A 44 3.66 3.93 11.07
C ILE A 44 3.71 5.27 11.80
N GLY A 45 3.91 5.25 13.10
CA GLY A 45 4.06 6.49 13.86
C GLY A 45 3.84 6.30 15.34
N TRP A 46 3.36 7.33 16.00
CA TRP A 46 3.19 7.37 17.44
C TRP A 46 1.86 8.02 17.78
N LYS A 47 1.02 7.30 18.52
CA LYS A 47 -0.13 7.91 19.17
C LYS A 47 0.25 8.13 20.63
N GLN A 48 0.55 9.37 20.99
CA GLN A 48 1.16 9.71 22.29
C GLN A 48 2.48 8.94 22.48
N GLN A 49 2.60 8.10 23.51
CA GLN A 49 3.79 7.29 23.79
C GLN A 49 3.66 5.84 23.31
N ILE A 50 2.61 5.52 22.55
CA ILE A 50 2.36 4.18 22.03
C ILE A 50 2.81 4.12 20.57
N ARG A 51 3.71 3.18 20.27
CA ARG A 51 4.15 2.89 18.91
C ARG A 51 2.98 2.33 18.11
N THR A 52 2.62 3.00 17.03
CA THR A 52 1.68 2.48 16.04
C THR A 52 2.47 1.92 14.87
N TYR A 53 2.31 0.63 14.60
CA TYR A 53 2.90 -0.06 13.45
C TYR A 53 1.93 -1.13 12.96
N GLY A 54 1.51 -1.06 11.70
CA GLY A 54 0.65 -2.08 11.12
C GLY A 54 0.45 -1.91 9.62
N VAL A 55 0.36 -3.03 8.91
CA VAL A 55 -0.01 -3.06 7.49
C VAL A 55 -1.52 -2.88 7.40
N ARG A 56 -1.98 -1.78 6.78
CA ARG A 56 -3.42 -1.53 6.58
C ARG A 56 -3.94 -2.27 5.37
N LYS A 57 -3.18 -2.28 4.27
CA LYS A 57 -3.51 -2.99 3.04
C LYS A 57 -2.26 -3.68 2.50
N LEU A 58 -2.46 -4.91 2.04
CA LEU A 58 -1.47 -5.73 1.37
C LEU A 58 -2.12 -6.26 0.09
N VAL A 59 -1.41 -6.16 -1.03
CA VAL A 59 -1.82 -6.75 -2.31
C VAL A 59 -0.65 -7.53 -2.87
N LEU A 60 -0.90 -8.78 -3.25
CA LEU A 60 0.09 -9.67 -3.85
C LEU A 60 -0.42 -10.16 -5.20
N ILE A 61 0.45 -10.17 -6.22
CA ILE A 61 0.13 -10.81 -7.50
C ILE A 61 0.86 -12.14 -7.59
N LEU A 62 0.11 -13.25 -7.54
CA LEU A 62 0.63 -14.60 -7.74
C LEU A 62 0.01 -15.22 -8.98
N LYS A 63 0.84 -15.65 -9.93
CA LYS A 63 0.40 -16.36 -11.14
C LYS A 63 -0.75 -15.66 -11.89
N ARG A 64 -0.72 -14.32 -11.99
CA ARG A 64 -1.73 -13.44 -12.61
C ARG A 64 -3.06 -13.33 -11.85
N THR A 65 -3.11 -13.80 -10.60
CA THR A 65 -4.23 -13.58 -9.68
C THR A 65 -3.81 -12.55 -8.62
N ILE A 66 -4.72 -11.63 -8.31
CA ILE A 66 -4.56 -10.65 -7.23
C ILE A 66 -5.13 -11.26 -5.94
N LEU A 67 -4.35 -11.26 -4.87
CA LEU A 67 -4.70 -11.76 -3.53
C LEU A 67 -4.69 -10.62 -2.51
#